data_AF-A0A3P8R3J8-F1
#
_entry.id   AF-A0A3P8R3J8-F1
#
_cell.length_a   1.000
_cell.length_b   1.000
_cell.length_c   1.000
_cell.angle_alpha   90.00
_cell.angle_beta   90.00
_cell.angle_gamma   90.00
#
_symmetry.space_group_name_H-M   'P 1'
#
loop_
_entity.id
_entity.type
_entity.pdbx_description
1 polymer ?
#
loop_
_entity_poly.entity_id
_entity_poly.type
_entity_poly.pdbx_seq_one_letter_code
_entity_poly.pdbx_strand_id
1 'polypeptide(L)'
;MAKTKELSKDTRKSIVDLHQTGKSESTIGKQLGVKKSTVGAIIRKWKTYKTTDNLPRSGAPRKISSRGVKMIMRTVSKDPRTTRGDLVNDLQRAGTKVTKVTISNTLQRQGIKSRSARRVPLLKPVHVQARLKFAREHMDDTAEDWENVMWSDETKVELFGINSTRRVWRKKNTELHPKNTIPTVKHGGGNIMLWGCFSAKGTGRLIRVKDRMNGAMYREILSQNLLPSVRTLKMKRGWVFQHDNDP
;
A
#
# COMPACT_ATOMS: atom_id res chain seq x y z
N MET A 1 5.73 -10.32 -46.59
CA MET A 1 7.08 -10.93 -46.53
C MET A 1 7.35 -11.41 -45.11
N ALA A 2 7.52 -12.73 -44.92
CA ALA A 2 8.01 -13.26 -43.66
C ALA A 2 9.42 -12.72 -43.40
N LYS A 3 9.71 -12.26 -42.18
CA LYS A 3 11.00 -11.66 -41.86
C LYS A 3 12.03 -12.75 -41.55
N THR A 4 13.23 -12.58 -42.09
CA THR A 4 14.39 -13.43 -41.83
C THR A 4 14.95 -13.22 -40.42
N LYS A 5 15.66 -14.24 -39.93
CA LYS A 5 16.34 -14.25 -38.62
C LYS A 5 17.28 -13.04 -38.47
N GLU A 6 17.25 -12.42 -37.28
CA GLU A 6 18.15 -11.30 -36.97
C GLU A 6 19.63 -11.76 -36.90
N LEU A 7 20.56 -10.89 -37.28
CA LEU A 7 21.99 -11.12 -37.12
C LEU A 7 22.39 -11.13 -35.64
N SER A 8 23.36 -11.98 -35.30
CA SER A 8 23.93 -12.04 -33.95
C SER A 8 24.53 -10.69 -33.54
N LYS A 9 24.69 -10.48 -32.23
CA LYS A 9 25.29 -9.25 -31.70
C LYS A 9 26.75 -9.13 -32.16
N ASP A 10 27.48 -10.24 -32.18
CA ASP A 10 28.89 -10.29 -32.57
C ASP A 10 29.08 -9.91 -34.04
N THR A 11 28.27 -10.48 -34.94
CA THR A 11 28.33 -10.11 -36.36
C THR A 11 28.03 -8.61 -36.57
N ARG A 12 27.08 -8.04 -35.81
CA ARG A 12 26.80 -6.59 -35.87
C ARG A 12 27.94 -5.74 -35.33
N LYS A 13 28.66 -6.22 -34.31
CA LYS A 13 29.85 -5.55 -33.76
C LYS A 13 31.01 -5.59 -34.76
N SER A 14 31.31 -6.76 -35.33
CA SER A 14 32.33 -6.91 -36.37
C SER A 14 32.07 -6.02 -37.60
N ILE A 15 30.81 -5.82 -37.99
CA ILE A 15 30.44 -4.89 -39.07
C ILE A 15 30.86 -3.45 -38.71
N VAL A 16 30.62 -3.01 -37.48
CA VAL A 16 30.99 -1.66 -37.02
C VAL A 16 32.51 -1.52 -36.90
N ASP A 17 33.19 -2.51 -36.32
CA ASP A 17 34.65 -2.50 -36.15
C ASP A 17 35.37 -2.43 -37.53
N LEU A 18 34.90 -3.23 -38.51
CA LEU A 18 35.44 -3.18 -39.88
C LEU A 18 35.11 -1.87 -40.60
N HIS A 19 33.98 -1.22 -40.28
CA HIS A 19 33.67 0.10 -40.82
C HIS A 19 34.59 1.17 -40.23
N GLN A 20 34.91 1.10 -38.93
CA GLN A 20 35.82 2.02 -38.25
C GLN A 20 37.25 1.93 -38.78
N THR A 21 37.68 0.75 -39.23
CA THR A 21 38.98 0.55 -39.91
C THR A 21 39.00 1.02 -41.37
N GLY A 22 37.94 1.68 -41.84
CA GLY A 22 37.86 2.30 -43.17
C GLY A 22 37.44 1.36 -44.30
N LYS A 23 37.02 0.12 -44.02
CA LYS A 23 36.57 -0.79 -45.09
C LYS A 23 35.23 -0.35 -45.69
N SER A 24 35.11 -0.54 -47.01
CA SER A 24 33.85 -0.28 -47.73
C SER A 24 32.75 -1.25 -47.32
N GLU A 25 31.48 -0.81 -47.39
CA GLU A 25 30.32 -1.65 -47.06
C GLU A 25 30.26 -2.94 -47.89
N SER A 26 30.71 -2.87 -49.15
CA SER A 26 30.76 -4.04 -50.04
C SER A 26 31.81 -5.05 -49.61
N THR A 27 32.98 -4.58 -49.16
CA THR A 27 34.07 -5.43 -48.66
C THR A 27 33.66 -6.12 -47.37
N ILE A 28 33.02 -5.38 -46.46
CA ILE A 28 32.50 -5.91 -45.19
C ILE A 28 31.43 -6.98 -45.44
N GLY A 29 30.52 -6.72 -46.38
CA GLY A 29 29.47 -7.67 -46.74
C GLY A 29 30.03 -8.99 -47.28
N LYS A 30 31.02 -8.93 -48.18
CA LYS A 30 31.72 -10.12 -48.71
C LYS A 30 32.47 -10.88 -47.61
N GLN A 31 33.19 -10.18 -46.74
CA GLN A 31 33.99 -10.79 -45.66
C GLN A 31 33.12 -11.54 -44.64
N LEU A 32 31.93 -11.00 -44.31
CA LEU A 32 31.07 -11.55 -43.27
C LEU A 32 29.88 -12.36 -43.80
N GLY A 33 29.75 -12.54 -45.13
CA GLY A 33 28.62 -13.23 -45.75
C GLY A 33 27.28 -12.51 -45.58
N VAL A 34 27.29 -11.18 -45.41
CA VAL A 34 26.10 -10.35 -45.17
C VAL A 34 25.80 -9.46 -46.38
N LYS A 35 24.52 -9.33 -46.75
CA LYS A 35 24.10 -8.43 -47.84
C LYS A 35 24.56 -6.98 -47.56
N LYS A 36 25.10 -6.30 -48.58
CA LYS A 36 25.55 -4.89 -48.50
C LYS A 36 24.49 -3.96 -47.89
N SER A 37 23.22 -4.13 -48.27
CA SER A 37 22.10 -3.33 -47.74
C SER A 37 21.92 -3.48 -46.22
N THR A 38 22.15 -4.68 -45.67
CA THR A 38 22.10 -4.95 -44.24
C THR A 38 23.30 -4.31 -43.52
N VAL A 39 24.50 -4.40 -44.11
CA VAL A 39 25.70 -3.72 -43.62
C VAL A 39 25.46 -2.20 -43.52
N GLY A 40 24.98 -1.58 -44.60
CA GLY A 40 24.65 -0.15 -44.63
C GLY A 40 23.54 0.24 -43.64
N ALA A 41 22.52 -0.61 -43.45
CA ALA A 41 21.48 -0.38 -42.44
C ALA A 41 22.04 -0.40 -41.00
N ILE A 42 22.95 -1.33 -40.69
CA ILE A 42 23.61 -1.42 -39.38
C ILE A 42 24.51 -0.21 -39.16
N ILE A 43 25.33 0.18 -40.15
CA ILE A 43 26.22 1.33 -40.07
C ILE A 43 25.42 2.63 -39.86
N ARG A 44 24.35 2.85 -40.63
CA ARG A 44 23.48 4.03 -40.47
C ARG A 44 22.82 4.09 -39.09
N LYS A 45 22.35 2.94 -38.58
CA LYS A 45 21.81 2.83 -37.21
C LYS A 45 22.88 3.18 -36.18
N TRP A 46 24.08 2.61 -36.31
CA TRP A 46 25.19 2.88 -35.40
C TRP A 46 25.63 4.35 -35.46
N LYS A 47 25.71 4.97 -36.64
CA LYS A 47 26.00 6.40 -36.79
C LYS A 47 25.00 7.27 -36.03
N THR A 48 23.71 6.91 -36.07
CA THR A 48 22.60 7.67 -35.46
C THR A 48 22.50 7.45 -33.94
N TYR A 49 22.49 6.19 -33.50
CA TYR A 49 22.16 5.82 -32.11
C TYR A 49 23.37 5.30 -31.31
N LYS A 50 24.55 5.22 -31.92
CA LYS A 50 25.80 4.71 -31.34
C LYS A 50 25.68 3.31 -30.71
N THR A 51 24.75 2.49 -31.20
CA THR A 51 24.50 1.14 -30.71
C THR A 51 24.43 0.11 -31.83
N THR A 52 24.97 -1.09 -31.57
CA THR A 52 24.80 -2.28 -32.41
C THR A 52 23.60 -3.11 -31.99
N ASP A 53 23.07 -2.91 -30.77
CA ASP A 53 21.92 -3.62 -30.23
C ASP A 53 20.64 -3.35 -31.02
N ASN A 54 19.70 -4.29 -30.96
CA ASN A 54 18.42 -4.11 -31.64
C ASN A 54 17.59 -3.12 -30.84
N LEU A 55 17.08 -2.10 -31.52
CA LEU A 55 16.22 -1.12 -30.88
C LEU A 55 14.89 -1.79 -30.49
N PRO A 56 14.26 -1.36 -29.39
CA PRO A 56 12.92 -1.81 -29.04
C PRO A 56 11.98 -1.59 -30.22
N ARG A 57 11.25 -2.64 -30.59
CA ARG A 57 10.27 -2.54 -31.65
C ARG A 57 9.07 -1.76 -31.16
N SER A 58 8.47 -0.94 -32.02
CA SER A 58 7.17 -0.35 -31.76
C SER A 58 6.15 -1.47 -31.58
N GLY A 59 5.63 -1.61 -30.36
CA GLY A 59 4.54 -2.53 -30.07
C GLY A 59 3.22 -2.06 -30.68
N ALA A 60 2.20 -2.92 -30.61
CA ALA A 60 0.85 -2.53 -31.01
C ALA A 60 0.38 -1.28 -30.22
N PRO A 61 -0.34 -0.35 -30.87
CA PRO A 61 -0.88 0.81 -30.20
C PRO A 61 -1.82 0.37 -29.08
N ARG A 62 -1.80 1.12 -27.98
CA ARG A 62 -2.63 0.82 -26.81
C ARG A 62 -4.07 1.19 -27.11
N LYS A 63 -5.01 0.33 -26.69
CA LYS A 63 -6.45 0.57 -26.87
C LYS A 63 -6.97 1.79 -26.10
N ILE A 64 -6.38 2.11 -24.96
CA ILE A 64 -6.75 3.28 -24.15
C ILE A 64 -5.80 4.43 -24.53
N SER A 65 -6.37 5.53 -25.03
CA SER A 65 -5.64 6.75 -25.36
C SER A 65 -5.13 7.47 -24.11
N SER A 66 -4.18 8.39 -24.27
CA SER A 66 -3.69 9.24 -23.18
C SER A 66 -4.80 10.01 -22.46
N ARG A 67 -5.85 10.43 -23.19
CA ARG A 67 -7.05 11.06 -22.62
C ARG A 67 -7.86 10.08 -21.76
N GLY A 68 -8.05 8.85 -22.24
CA GLY A 68 -8.72 7.80 -21.46
C GLY A 68 -7.96 7.45 -20.18
N VAL A 69 -6.63 7.42 -20.22
CA VAL A 69 -5.80 7.22 -19.02
C VAL A 69 -6.01 8.35 -18.01
N LYS A 70 -5.96 9.62 -18.45
CA LYS A 70 -6.21 10.77 -17.57
C LYS A 70 -7.61 10.72 -16.94
N MET A 71 -8.62 10.31 -17.71
CA MET A 71 -9.98 10.12 -17.20
C MET A 71 -10.02 9.08 -16.08
N ILE A 72 -9.47 7.88 -16.31
CA ILE A 72 -9.39 6.82 -15.29
C ILE A 72 -8.70 7.32 -14.03
N MET A 73 -7.54 7.97 -14.19
CA MET A 73 -6.74 8.46 -13.06
C MET A 73 -7.52 9.49 -12.25
N ARG A 74 -8.23 10.41 -12.90
CA ARG A 74 -9.08 11.40 -12.23
C ARG A 74 -10.21 10.74 -11.43
N THR A 75 -10.90 9.77 -12.03
CA THR A 75 -11.99 9.04 -11.34
C THR A 75 -11.47 8.31 -10.11
N VAL A 76 -10.37 7.57 -10.25
CA VAL A 76 -9.74 6.81 -9.15
C VAL A 76 -9.16 7.72 -8.07
N SER A 77 -8.60 8.88 -8.42
CA SER A 77 -8.10 9.85 -7.43
C SER A 77 -9.24 10.53 -6.66
N LYS A 78 -10.39 10.75 -7.30
CA LYS A 78 -11.59 11.29 -6.66
C LYS A 78 -12.18 10.27 -5.69
N ASP A 79 -12.41 9.04 -6.17
CA ASP A 79 -12.91 7.94 -5.37
C ASP A 79 -12.04 6.68 -5.56
N PRO A 80 -11.11 6.41 -4.62
CA PRO A 80 -10.28 5.20 -4.66
C PRO A 80 -11.07 3.88 -4.60
N ARG A 81 -12.37 3.90 -4.29
CA ARG A 81 -13.23 2.71 -4.18
C ARG A 81 -13.95 2.35 -5.48
N THR A 82 -13.82 3.17 -6.52
CA THR A 82 -14.44 2.94 -7.83
C THR A 82 -14.10 1.53 -8.34
N THR A 83 -15.11 0.81 -8.83
CA THR A 83 -14.92 -0.56 -9.28
C THR A 83 -14.28 -0.60 -10.67
N ARG A 84 -13.74 -1.76 -11.05
CA ARG A 84 -13.30 -1.98 -12.44
C ARG A 84 -14.45 -1.88 -13.43
N GLY A 85 -15.68 -2.23 -13.01
CA GLY A 85 -16.87 -2.17 -13.86
C GLY A 85 -17.22 -0.74 -14.20
N ASP A 86 -17.23 0.15 -13.20
CA ASP A 86 -17.52 1.57 -13.40
C ASP A 86 -16.54 2.21 -14.39
N LEU A 87 -15.23 1.93 -14.24
CA LEU A 87 -14.21 2.43 -15.16
C LEU A 87 -14.35 1.88 -16.59
N VAL A 88 -14.81 0.64 -16.74
CA VAL A 88 -15.13 0.06 -18.06
C VAL A 88 -16.32 0.79 -18.67
N ASN A 89 -17.38 1.00 -17.89
CA ASN A 89 -18.60 1.69 -18.33
C ASN A 89 -18.32 3.16 -18.71
N ASP A 90 -17.49 3.86 -17.94
CA ASP A 90 -17.08 5.23 -18.22
C ASP A 90 -16.32 5.33 -19.55
N LEU A 91 -15.38 4.42 -19.80
CA LEU A 91 -14.67 4.38 -21.07
C LEU A 91 -15.57 3.97 -22.23
N GLN A 92 -16.51 3.05 -22.01
CA GLN A 92 -17.48 2.66 -23.03
C GLN A 92 -18.38 3.83 -23.43
N ARG A 93 -18.85 4.64 -22.46
CA ARG A 93 -19.58 5.89 -22.72
C ARG A 93 -18.75 6.90 -23.52
N ALA A 94 -17.42 6.90 -23.34
CA ALA A 94 -16.48 7.69 -24.13
C ALA A 94 -16.07 7.03 -25.47
N GLY A 95 -16.76 5.97 -25.90
CA GLY A 95 -16.53 5.28 -27.19
C GLY A 95 -15.40 4.23 -27.17
N THR A 96 -14.84 3.90 -26.01
CA THR A 96 -13.70 2.96 -25.89
C THR A 96 -14.09 1.69 -25.14
N LYS A 97 -14.35 0.60 -25.87
CA LYS A 97 -14.69 -0.71 -25.26
C LYS A 97 -13.44 -1.46 -24.80
N VAL A 98 -13.30 -1.68 -23.49
CA VAL A 98 -12.15 -2.40 -22.89
C VAL A 98 -12.58 -3.43 -21.86
N THR A 99 -11.67 -4.32 -21.47
CA THR A 99 -11.92 -5.29 -20.41
C THR A 99 -11.43 -4.78 -19.05
N LYS A 100 -11.92 -5.39 -17.96
CA LYS A 100 -11.48 -5.11 -16.58
C LYS A 100 -9.97 -5.35 -16.39
N VAL A 101 -9.38 -6.27 -17.16
CA VAL A 101 -7.93 -6.56 -17.14
C VAL A 101 -7.15 -5.40 -17.76
N THR A 102 -7.63 -4.84 -18.88
CA THR A 102 -7.00 -3.67 -19.52
C THR A 102 -6.96 -2.45 -18.58
N ILE A 103 -8.02 -2.23 -17.80
CA ILE A 103 -8.06 -1.20 -16.76
C ILE A 103 -6.97 -1.46 -15.71
N SER A 104 -6.89 -2.68 -15.20
CA SER A 104 -5.93 -3.06 -14.16
C SER A 104 -4.48 -2.86 -14.62
N ASN A 105 -4.15 -3.32 -15.83
CA ASN A 105 -2.83 -3.15 -16.44
C ASN A 105 -2.50 -1.67 -16.69
N THR A 106 -3.52 -0.86 -17.00
CA THR A 106 -3.34 0.58 -17.19
C THR A 106 -3.05 1.30 -15.87
N LEU A 107 -3.82 1.01 -14.83
CA LEU A 107 -3.58 1.55 -13.48
C LEU A 107 -2.24 1.10 -12.90
N GLN A 108 -1.86 -0.17 -13.10
CA GLN A 108 -0.58 -0.69 -12.63
C GLN A 108 0.61 0.02 -13.29
N ARG A 109 0.53 0.33 -14.59
CA ARG A 109 1.54 1.13 -15.30
C ARG A 109 1.63 2.58 -14.77
N GLN A 110 0.57 3.07 -14.14
CA GLN A 110 0.55 4.37 -13.44
C GLN A 110 0.94 4.26 -11.95
N GLY A 111 1.41 3.09 -11.51
CA GLY A 111 1.82 2.84 -10.13
C GLY A 111 0.66 2.66 -9.13
N ILE A 112 -0.57 2.51 -9.62
CA ILE A 112 -1.76 2.32 -8.77
C ILE A 112 -2.17 0.84 -8.80
N LYS A 113 -2.33 0.26 -7.61
CA LYS A 113 -2.81 -1.12 -7.47
C LYS A 113 -4.02 -1.14 -6.53
N SER A 114 -4.99 -1.97 -6.86
CA SER A 114 -6.07 -2.29 -5.94
C SER A 114 -5.46 -3.04 -4.76
N ARG A 115 -5.67 -2.58 -3.52
CA ARG A 115 -5.18 -3.18 -2.26
C ARG A 115 -6.28 -3.16 -1.21
N SER A 116 -6.20 -4.01 -0.20
CA SER A 116 -7.10 -3.94 0.95
C SER A 116 -6.89 -2.60 1.68
N ALA A 117 -7.98 -1.93 2.03
CA ALA A 117 -7.95 -0.71 2.82
C ALA A 117 -7.63 -1.04 4.28
N ARG A 118 -6.79 -0.22 4.93
CA ARG A 118 -6.54 -0.38 6.37
C ARG A 118 -7.75 0.10 7.15
N ARG A 119 -8.12 -0.66 8.17
CA ARG A 119 -9.12 -0.24 9.15
C ARG A 119 -8.43 0.64 10.19
N VAL A 120 -8.93 1.86 10.39
CA VAL A 120 -8.34 2.81 11.34
C VAL A 120 -9.46 3.52 12.10
N PRO A 121 -9.26 3.88 13.38
CA PRO A 121 -10.18 4.76 14.07
C PRO A 121 -10.20 6.12 13.37
N LEU A 122 -11.38 6.70 13.24
CA LEU A 122 -11.52 8.03 12.65
C LEU A 122 -11.13 9.07 13.71
N LEU A 123 -10.02 9.78 13.47
CA LEU A 123 -9.52 10.80 14.38
C LEU A 123 -9.94 12.19 13.92
N LYS A 124 -10.50 12.99 14.84
CA LYS A 124 -10.69 14.43 14.63
C LYS A 124 -9.33 15.14 14.72
N PRO A 125 -9.15 16.32 14.09
CA PRO A 125 -7.91 17.08 14.18
C PRO A 125 -7.44 17.34 15.62
N VAL A 126 -8.39 17.63 16.52
CA VAL A 126 -8.13 17.78 17.97
C VAL A 126 -7.53 16.52 18.60
N HIS A 127 -7.99 15.32 18.22
CA HIS A 127 -7.44 14.06 18.72
C HIS A 127 -6.01 13.84 18.17
N VAL A 128 -5.75 14.23 16.91
CA VAL A 128 -4.41 14.13 16.32
C VAL A 128 -3.42 15.02 17.08
N GLN A 129 -3.81 16.26 17.38
CA GLN A 129 -2.99 17.19 18.16
C GLN A 129 -2.75 16.68 19.58
N ALA A 130 -3.79 16.22 20.29
CA ALA A 130 -3.66 15.69 21.64
C ALA A 130 -2.73 14.46 21.69
N ARG A 131 -2.87 13.53 20.74
CA ARG A 131 -2.00 12.35 20.63
C ARG A 131 -0.55 12.73 20.32
N LEU A 132 -0.35 13.72 19.45
CA LEU A 132 1.00 14.20 19.12
C LEU A 132 1.66 14.90 20.31
N LYS A 133 0.89 15.68 21.08
CA LYS A 133 1.36 16.31 22.32
C LYS A 133 1.78 15.25 23.33
N PHE A 134 0.90 14.29 23.63
CA PHE A 134 1.20 13.18 24.54
C PHE A 134 2.47 12.43 24.14
N ALA A 135 2.60 12.06 22.86
CA ALA A 135 3.75 11.33 22.35
C ALA A 135 5.07 12.13 22.41
N ARG A 136 5.00 13.47 22.38
CA ARG A 136 6.18 14.33 22.56
C ARG A 136 6.57 14.48 24.02
N GLU A 137 5.58 14.62 24.90
CA GLU A 137 5.79 14.76 26.34
C GLU A 137 6.42 13.51 26.96
N HIS A 138 6.08 12.33 26.43
CA HIS A 138 6.56 11.04 26.94
C HIS A 138 7.59 10.38 26.00
N MET A 139 8.27 11.17 25.16
CA MET A 139 9.24 10.65 24.17
C MET A 139 10.52 10.14 24.85
N ASP A 140 10.93 10.82 25.92
CA ASP A 140 12.17 10.57 26.65
C ASP A 140 11.93 9.77 27.95
N ASP A 141 10.69 9.33 28.19
CA ASP A 141 10.32 8.50 29.33
C ASP A 141 11.10 7.18 29.33
N THR A 142 11.63 6.81 30.49
CA THR A 142 12.45 5.62 30.64
C THR A 142 11.59 4.36 30.68
N ALA A 143 12.23 3.19 30.46
CA ALA A 143 11.54 1.92 30.63
C ALA A 143 10.97 1.76 32.06
N GLU A 144 11.65 2.30 33.08
CA GLU A 144 11.20 2.23 34.47
C GLU A 144 9.92 3.04 34.71
N ASP A 145 9.76 4.17 34.02
CA ASP A 145 8.55 4.99 34.06
C ASP A 145 7.36 4.17 33.51
N TRP A 146 7.54 3.52 32.36
CA TRP A 146 6.53 2.67 31.73
C TRP A 146 6.24 1.38 32.51
N GLU A 147 7.22 0.82 33.21
CA GLU A 147 7.05 -0.37 34.06
C GLU A 147 6.12 -0.11 35.25
N ASN A 148 6.03 1.15 35.68
CA ASN A 148 5.21 1.56 36.82
C ASN A 148 3.83 2.09 36.43
N VAL A 149 3.43 1.92 35.16
CA VAL A 149 2.08 2.25 34.67
C VAL A 149 1.16 1.04 34.77
N MET A 150 0.00 1.23 35.40
CA MET A 150 -1.12 0.30 35.36
C MET A 150 -2.07 0.71 34.23
N TRP A 151 -2.04 -0.04 33.14
CA TRP A 151 -2.91 0.13 31.98
C TRP A 151 -4.25 -0.52 32.26
N SER A 152 -5.34 0.12 31.86
CA SER A 152 -6.67 -0.47 31.90
C SER A 152 -7.47 -0.10 30.65
N ASP A 153 -8.36 -1.01 30.24
CA ASP A 153 -9.26 -0.79 29.11
C ASP A 153 -10.45 -1.76 29.19
N GLU A 154 -11.53 -1.37 28.53
CA GLU A 154 -12.71 -2.19 28.29
C GLU A 154 -12.67 -2.74 26.87
N THR A 155 -12.71 -4.06 26.75
CA THR A 155 -12.80 -4.71 25.44
C THR A 155 -14.13 -5.41 25.25
N LYS A 156 -14.60 -5.36 24.00
CA LYS A 156 -15.79 -6.07 23.53
C LYS A 156 -15.33 -7.16 22.57
N VAL A 157 -15.54 -8.41 22.97
CA VAL A 157 -15.26 -9.57 22.12
C VAL A 157 -16.56 -9.96 21.42
N GLU A 158 -16.59 -9.80 20.10
CA GLU A 158 -17.74 -10.15 19.25
C GLU A 158 -17.69 -11.63 18.87
N LEU A 159 -18.84 -12.31 18.88
CA LEU A 159 -18.94 -13.72 18.50
C LEU A 159 -18.77 -13.92 16.98
N PHE A 160 -19.25 -12.96 16.18
CA PHE A 160 -19.14 -12.97 14.72
C PHE A 160 -18.60 -11.63 14.21
N GLY A 161 -17.30 -11.55 13.93
CA GLY A 161 -16.68 -10.34 13.39
C GLY A 161 -17.06 -10.09 11.92
N ILE A 162 -17.49 -8.87 11.58
CA ILE A 162 -17.76 -8.48 10.19
C ILE A 162 -16.44 -8.32 9.41
N ASN A 163 -16.01 -9.41 8.77
CA ASN A 163 -14.82 -9.49 7.92
C ASN A 163 -15.05 -9.03 6.47
N SER A 164 -15.80 -7.95 6.24
CA SER A 164 -15.90 -7.37 4.89
C SER A 164 -14.58 -6.64 4.54
N THR A 165 -13.70 -7.30 3.78
CA THR A 165 -12.50 -6.66 3.22
C THR A 165 -12.94 -5.78 2.04
N ARG A 166 -12.80 -4.44 2.15
CA ARG A 166 -12.96 -3.55 0.97
C ARG A 166 -11.62 -3.21 0.36
N ARG A 167 -11.62 -3.06 -0.97
CA ARG A 167 -10.42 -2.72 -1.75
C ARG A 167 -10.44 -1.26 -2.19
N VAL A 168 -9.27 -0.65 -2.22
CA VAL A 168 -9.02 0.71 -2.70
C VAL A 168 -7.88 0.70 -3.70
N TRP A 169 -7.97 1.54 -4.72
CA TRP A 169 -6.89 1.83 -5.65
C TRP A 169 -5.93 2.82 -5.02
N ARG A 170 -4.71 2.39 -4.70
CA ARG A 170 -3.71 3.26 -4.06
C ARG A 170 -2.30 3.04 -4.58
N LYS A 171 -1.47 4.07 -4.43
CA LYS A 171 -0.03 3.99 -4.64
C LYS A 171 0.63 3.24 -3.47
N LYS A 172 1.87 2.80 -3.65
CA LYS A 172 2.69 2.26 -2.55
C LYS A 172 2.83 3.32 -1.44
N ASN A 173 2.89 2.90 -0.17
CA ASN A 173 3.10 3.76 1.01
C ASN A 173 2.01 4.82 1.28
N THR A 174 0.78 4.62 0.80
CA THR A 174 -0.35 5.54 1.04
C THR A 174 -1.50 4.88 1.82
N GLU A 175 -1.23 3.81 2.56
CA GLU A 175 -2.23 3.03 3.32
C GLU A 175 -3.01 3.83 4.34
N LEU A 176 -2.35 4.74 5.05
CA LEU A 176 -2.93 5.50 6.17
C LEU A 176 -3.60 6.79 5.71
N HIS A 177 -3.54 7.10 4.42
CA HIS A 177 -4.23 8.26 3.88
C HIS A 177 -5.75 8.09 4.10
N PRO A 178 -6.48 9.10 4.61
CA PRO A 178 -7.89 8.95 5.01
C PRO A 178 -8.81 8.39 3.92
N LYS A 179 -8.56 8.72 2.65
CA LYS A 179 -9.32 8.19 1.50
C LYS A 179 -9.10 6.68 1.24
N ASN A 180 -8.00 6.11 1.75
CA ASN A 180 -7.57 4.73 1.53
C ASN A 180 -7.87 3.82 2.73
N THR A 181 -8.46 4.35 3.80
CA THR A 181 -8.81 3.61 5.00
C THR A 181 -10.32 3.37 5.09
N ILE A 182 -10.73 2.48 5.98
CA ILE A 182 -12.13 2.25 6.33
C ILE A 182 -12.28 2.56 7.83
N PRO A 183 -13.22 3.41 8.22
CA PRO A 183 -13.52 3.60 9.63
C PRO A 183 -14.07 2.29 10.20
N THR A 184 -13.61 1.92 11.39
CA THR A 184 -14.14 0.77 12.13
C THR A 184 -15.41 1.16 12.88
N VAL A 185 -16.49 0.40 12.67
CA VAL A 185 -17.67 0.38 13.55
C VAL A 185 -17.84 -1.07 14.05
N LYS A 186 -18.16 -1.25 15.34
CA LYS A 186 -18.28 -2.55 16.01
C LYS A 186 -19.76 -2.90 16.22
N HIS A 187 -20.39 -3.70 15.35
CA HIS A 187 -21.77 -4.16 15.54
C HIS A 187 -22.03 -5.56 14.95
N GLY A 188 -22.63 -6.46 15.75
CA GLY A 188 -23.30 -7.69 15.27
C GLY A 188 -23.04 -8.95 16.13
N GLY A 189 -24.04 -9.84 16.24
CA GLY A 189 -23.82 -11.25 16.59
C GLY A 189 -23.70 -11.65 18.07
N GLY A 190 -23.95 -10.75 19.03
CA GLY A 190 -23.71 -11.00 20.46
C GLY A 190 -22.26 -10.73 20.86
N ASN A 191 -22.05 -10.35 22.13
CA ASN A 191 -20.73 -9.96 22.62
C ASN A 191 -20.56 -10.23 24.12
N ILE A 192 -19.31 -10.37 24.55
CA ILE A 192 -18.91 -10.24 25.97
C ILE A 192 -18.10 -8.95 26.13
N MET A 193 -18.44 -8.18 27.15
CA MET A 193 -17.67 -7.01 27.58
C MET A 193 -16.79 -7.39 28.76
N LEU A 194 -15.52 -7.04 28.68
CA LEU A 194 -14.52 -7.34 29.70
C LEU A 194 -13.83 -6.04 30.09
N TRP A 195 -13.68 -5.80 31.39
CA TRP A 195 -12.73 -4.83 31.92
C TRP A 195 -11.46 -5.58 32.33
N GLY A 196 -10.30 -5.06 31.98
CA GLY A 196 -9.03 -5.64 32.41
C GLY A 196 -7.99 -4.58 32.71
N CYS A 197 -6.99 -4.95 33.50
CA CYS A 197 -5.80 -4.14 33.71
C CYS A 197 -4.52 -4.98 33.62
N PHE A 198 -3.41 -4.34 33.28
CA PHE A 198 -2.09 -4.98 33.24
C PHE A 198 -0.97 -3.96 33.42
N SER A 199 0.23 -4.44 33.73
CA SER A 199 1.47 -3.63 33.72
C SER A 199 2.58 -4.42 33.02
N ALA A 200 3.77 -3.86 32.92
CA ALA A 200 4.95 -4.58 32.43
C ALA A 200 5.25 -5.87 33.23
N LYS A 201 4.78 -5.95 34.48
CA LYS A 201 4.96 -7.10 35.37
C LYS A 201 3.95 -8.23 35.15
N GLY A 202 2.97 -8.03 34.27
CA GLY A 202 1.99 -9.05 33.92
C GLY A 202 0.54 -8.57 33.99
N THR A 203 -0.38 -9.51 33.86
CA THR A 203 -1.81 -9.25 33.84
C THR A 203 -2.37 -9.04 35.24
N GLY A 204 -3.16 -7.98 35.41
CA GLY A 204 -4.02 -7.79 36.57
C GLY A 204 -5.30 -8.61 36.45
N ARG A 205 -6.35 -8.17 37.16
CA ARG A 205 -7.66 -8.83 37.11
C ARG A 205 -8.37 -8.55 35.78
N LEU A 206 -9.16 -9.54 35.35
CA LEU A 206 -10.04 -9.48 34.18
C LEU A 206 -11.47 -9.80 34.61
N ILE A 207 -12.39 -8.86 34.40
CA ILE A 207 -13.75 -8.89 34.94
C ILE A 207 -14.75 -8.83 33.80
N ARG A 208 -15.70 -9.76 33.79
CA ARG A 208 -16.83 -9.70 32.87
C ARG A 208 -17.83 -8.64 33.32
N VAL A 209 -18.07 -7.67 32.44
CA VAL A 209 -19.09 -6.65 32.62
C VAL A 209 -20.38 -7.18 31.97
N LYS A 210 -21.41 -7.41 32.79
CA LYS A 210 -22.66 -8.02 32.34
C LYS A 210 -23.57 -7.04 31.61
N ASP A 211 -23.58 -5.79 32.06
CA ASP A 211 -24.45 -4.73 31.57
C ASP A 211 -23.65 -3.60 30.92
N ARG A 212 -24.35 -2.62 30.35
CA ARG A 212 -23.69 -1.39 29.87
C ARG A 212 -23.06 -0.69 31.07
N MET A 213 -21.73 -0.56 31.05
CA MET A 213 -20.99 0.11 32.11
C MET A 213 -21.47 1.56 32.28
N ASN A 214 -21.67 1.96 33.53
CA ASN A 214 -21.89 3.34 33.93
C ASN A 214 -20.82 3.74 34.96
N GLY A 215 -20.75 5.03 35.30
CA GLY A 215 -19.72 5.54 36.22
C GLY A 215 -19.74 4.90 37.61
N ALA A 216 -20.91 4.51 38.13
CA ALA A 216 -21.01 3.84 39.44
C ALA A 216 -20.41 2.42 39.39
N MET A 217 -20.77 1.64 38.36
CA MET A 217 -20.21 0.32 38.12
C MET A 217 -18.70 0.38 37.87
N TYR A 218 -18.22 1.38 37.12
CA TYR A 218 -16.80 1.55 36.87
C TYR A 218 -16.03 1.81 38.17
N ARG A 219 -16.53 2.73 39.03
CA ARG A 219 -15.94 2.98 40.35
C ARG A 219 -15.93 1.73 41.23
N GLU A 220 -16.99 0.93 41.18
CA GLU A 220 -17.06 -0.34 41.89
C GLU A 220 -15.98 -1.31 41.38
N ILE A 221 -15.88 -1.50 40.06
CA ILE A 221 -14.85 -2.35 39.43
C ILE A 221 -13.45 -1.90 39.86
N LEU A 222 -13.15 -0.59 39.81
CA LEU A 222 -11.86 -0.06 40.24
C LEU A 222 -11.61 -0.34 41.72
N SER A 223 -12.58 -0.06 42.59
CA SER A 223 -12.44 -0.26 44.03
C SER A 223 -12.14 -1.73 44.39
N GLN A 224 -12.80 -2.66 43.70
CA GLN A 224 -12.67 -4.09 43.96
C GLN A 224 -11.45 -4.73 43.29
N ASN A 225 -10.90 -4.15 42.22
CA ASN A 225 -9.96 -4.86 41.36
C ASN A 225 -8.64 -4.13 41.09
N LEU A 226 -8.60 -2.80 41.13
CA LEU A 226 -7.37 -2.04 40.81
C LEU A 226 -6.29 -2.27 41.86
N LEU A 227 -6.54 -1.93 43.13
CA LEU A 227 -5.56 -2.06 44.21
C LEU A 227 -5.12 -3.52 44.43
N PRO A 228 -6.02 -4.52 44.41
CA PRO A 228 -5.58 -5.91 44.43
C PRO A 228 -4.64 -6.27 43.28
N SER A 229 -4.89 -5.78 42.06
CA SER A 229 -4.01 -6.03 40.91
C SER A 229 -2.63 -5.40 41.11
N VAL A 230 -2.57 -4.15 41.57
CA VAL A 230 -1.30 -3.45 41.89
C VAL A 230 -0.48 -4.22 42.92
N ARG A 231 -1.13 -4.75 43.97
CA ARG A 231 -0.48 -5.53 45.02
C ARG A 231 0.02 -6.88 44.51
N THR A 232 -0.80 -7.61 43.76
CA THR A 232 -0.42 -8.89 43.16
C THR A 232 0.78 -8.74 42.23
N LEU A 233 0.82 -7.66 41.44
CA LEU A 233 1.92 -7.35 40.53
C LEU A 233 3.13 -6.71 41.23
N LYS A 234 3.07 -6.49 42.56
CA LYS A 234 4.15 -5.90 43.37
C LYS A 234 4.69 -4.62 42.74
N MET A 235 3.81 -3.72 42.32
CA MET A 235 4.21 -2.44 41.70
C MET A 235 4.91 -1.52 42.71
N LYS A 236 5.78 -0.64 42.22
CA LYS A 236 6.51 0.31 43.08
C LYS A 236 5.54 1.38 43.59
N ARG A 237 5.93 2.10 44.65
CA ARG A 237 5.20 3.30 45.07
C ARG A 237 5.28 4.36 43.96
N GLY A 238 4.27 5.24 43.88
CA GLY A 238 4.19 6.25 42.81
C GLY A 238 3.77 5.69 41.44
N TRP A 239 3.09 4.53 41.42
CA TRP A 239 2.53 3.99 40.17
C TRP A 239 1.46 4.91 39.59
N VAL A 240 1.39 4.94 38.26
CA VAL A 240 0.44 5.76 37.51
C VAL A 240 -0.69 4.87 37.02
N PHE A 241 -1.92 5.31 37.21
CA PHE A 241 -3.09 4.66 36.62
C PHE A 241 -3.38 5.28 35.25
N GLN A 242 -3.47 4.45 34.21
CA GLN A 242 -3.92 4.88 32.89
C GLN A 242 -5.29 4.28 32.58
N HIS A 243 -6.20 5.16 32.18
CA HIS A 243 -7.50 4.85 31.61
C HIS A 243 -7.82 5.82 30.48
N ASP A 244 -8.90 5.57 29.74
CA ASP A 244 -9.32 6.46 28.66
C ASP A 244 -10.08 7.70 29.19
N ASN A 245 -10.60 8.52 28.28
CA ASN A 245 -11.29 9.76 28.61
C ASN A 245 -12.82 9.63 28.42
N ASP A 246 -13.41 8.45 28.70
CA ASP A 246 -14.87 8.27 28.62
C ASP A 246 -15.57 9.12 29.71
N PRO A 247 -16.70 9.82 29.42
CA PRO A 247 -17.40 10.67 30.38
C PRO A 247 -18.04 9.97 31.59
#